data_AF-A0A016SSU0-F1
#
_entry.id   AF-A0A016SSU0-F1
#
_cell.length_a   1.000
_cell.length_b   1.000
_cell.length_c   1.000
_cell.angle_alpha   90.00
_cell.angle_beta   90.00
_cell.angle_gamma   90.00
#
_symmetry.space_group_name_H-M   'P 1'
#
loop_
_entity.id
_entity.type
_entity.pdbx_description
1 polymer ?
#
loop_
_entity_poly.entity_id
_entity_poly.type
_entity_poly.pdbx_seq_one_letter_code
_entity_poly.pdbx_strand_id
1 'polypeptide(L)'
;MFLDRLRTTNITEDCTMESFDVSALYTNVSNDSAMQAISEMLNEHAGNINLYGFSVHQLMTLLKACLNCNIFSWSSKHFAQIRGLAMGQRLAPTLAIAFMSRIEAPALQCRPLLYCRYIDDCFVICATQAEMDKCFELMNEQSEHIKLTRDTPQNDWLPFLNAQINIANSVCRTKWYRKPSNKNILVHFLSAHPAHAKKAIVTNMFRTATRVCSGFEEKEESLALAQRVAVMNGYTNQIPRSKRHKGVVRQSRDSKHSSFVIAMKRNSSFYITLVITPSFIINVLSIFGVFLRTADSMGKLGMALTNIMSVTFILGILATALPKTKELPKIAIYVMVNLCIMVFALTITLVLPYLDHFMTGGLRMKDDMTEKKRRKEDVIPKVTHITLFVLLEIANLINFIVLVV
;
A
#
# COMPACT_ATOMS: atom_id res chain seq x y z
N MET A 1 11.45 -20.64 -17.06
CA MET A 1 12.66 -19.91 -17.44
C MET A 1 13.92 -20.72 -17.12
N PHE A 2 14.28 -20.99 -15.86
CA PHE A 2 15.45 -21.85 -15.53
C PHE A 2 15.36 -23.25 -16.18
N LEU A 3 14.33 -24.04 -15.86
CA LEU A 3 14.16 -25.38 -16.42
C LEU A 3 14.05 -25.39 -17.94
N ASP A 4 13.49 -24.33 -18.53
CA ASP A 4 13.39 -24.22 -19.99
C ASP A 4 14.79 -24.02 -20.59
N ARG A 5 15.61 -23.13 -20.03
CA ARG A 5 17.00 -22.93 -20.45
C ARG A 5 17.82 -24.20 -20.28
N LEU A 6 17.72 -24.87 -19.12
CA LEU A 6 18.41 -26.13 -18.83
C LEU A 6 18.09 -27.21 -19.86
N ARG A 7 16.82 -27.33 -20.27
CA ARG A 7 16.38 -28.31 -21.28
C ARG A 7 16.84 -27.99 -22.70
N THR A 8 17.11 -26.71 -22.99
CA THR A 8 17.59 -26.26 -24.31
C THR A 8 19.11 -26.17 -24.42
N THR A 9 19.83 -26.28 -23.30
CA THR A 9 21.29 -26.25 -23.30
C THR A 9 21.84 -27.53 -23.92
N ASN A 10 22.82 -27.39 -24.82
CA ASN A 10 23.57 -28.52 -25.35
C ASN A 10 24.57 -28.98 -24.28
N ILE A 11 24.25 -30.09 -23.62
CA ILE A 11 25.07 -30.71 -22.59
C ILE A 11 26.04 -31.67 -23.27
N THR A 12 27.33 -31.52 -22.99
CA THR A 12 28.39 -32.45 -23.41
C THR A 12 28.61 -33.52 -22.34
N GLU A 13 29.14 -34.68 -22.72
CA GLU A 13 29.34 -35.81 -21.78
C GLU A 13 30.26 -35.45 -20.60
N ASP A 14 31.27 -34.61 -20.83
CA ASP A 14 32.27 -34.20 -19.83
C ASP A 14 31.95 -32.89 -19.09
N CYS A 15 30.72 -32.37 -19.22
CA CYS A 15 30.39 -31.08 -18.61
C CYS A 15 30.38 -31.15 -17.07
N THR A 16 30.71 -30.02 -16.43
CA THR A 16 30.65 -29.88 -14.98
C THR A 16 29.52 -28.94 -14.60
N MET A 17 28.77 -29.30 -13.55
CA MET A 17 27.71 -28.45 -13.00
C MET A 17 27.96 -28.15 -11.53
N GLU A 18 27.83 -26.88 -11.16
CA GLU A 18 27.96 -26.41 -9.79
C GLU A 18 26.91 -25.32 -9.51
N SER A 19 26.55 -25.17 -8.25
CA SER A 19 25.77 -24.01 -7.79
C SER A 19 26.63 -23.11 -6.94
N PHE A 20 26.55 -21.80 -7.18
CA PHE A 20 27.24 -20.81 -6.35
C PHE A 20 26.23 -20.07 -5.48
N ASP A 21 26.53 -19.91 -4.20
CA ASP A 21 25.71 -19.18 -3.23
C ASP A 21 26.46 -17.94 -2.73
N VAL A 22 25.82 -16.78 -2.79
CA VAL A 22 26.44 -15.54 -2.32
C VAL A 22 26.26 -15.40 -0.81
N SER A 23 27.37 -15.40 -0.08
CA SER A 23 27.36 -15.26 1.37
C SER A 23 26.81 -13.89 1.79
N ALA A 24 25.64 -13.91 2.43
CA ALA A 24 24.99 -12.76 3.05
C ALA A 24 24.93 -11.52 2.13
N LEU A 25 24.42 -11.70 0.91
CA LEU A 25 24.38 -10.68 -0.16
C LEU A 25 23.96 -9.29 0.35
N TYR A 26 22.76 -9.16 0.91
CA TYR A 26 22.22 -7.84 1.29
C TYR A 26 23.06 -7.10 2.34
N THR A 27 23.69 -7.81 3.28
CA THR A 27 24.53 -7.18 4.31
C THR A 27 25.90 -6.79 3.79
N ASN A 28 26.41 -7.51 2.78
CA ASN A 28 27.77 -7.35 2.28
C ASN A 28 27.89 -6.34 1.12
N VAL A 29 26.81 -6.12 0.36
CA VAL A 29 26.76 -5.11 -0.70
C VAL A 29 26.97 -3.71 -0.11
N SER A 30 27.93 -2.95 -0.63
CA SER A 30 28.09 -1.54 -0.26
C SER A 30 27.07 -0.67 -1.01
N ASN A 31 26.56 0.35 -0.34
CA ASN A 31 25.58 1.27 -0.92
C ASN A 31 26.17 1.99 -2.13
N ASP A 32 27.45 2.40 -2.05
CA ASP A 32 28.14 3.10 -3.13
C ASP A 32 28.36 2.23 -4.37
N SER A 33 28.77 0.96 -4.21
CA SER A 33 28.95 0.07 -5.37
C SER A 33 27.62 -0.28 -6.03
N ALA A 34 26.54 -0.44 -5.25
CA ALA A 34 25.20 -0.64 -5.79
C ALA A 34 24.68 0.60 -6.53
N MET A 35 24.92 1.79 -5.98
CA MET A 35 24.62 3.07 -6.63
C MET A 35 25.38 3.21 -7.95
N GLN A 36 26.68 2.89 -7.95
CA GLN A 36 27.49 2.92 -9.16
C GLN A 36 26.95 1.95 -10.23
N ALA A 37 26.63 0.71 -9.84
CA ALA A 37 26.10 -0.29 -10.77
C ALA A 37 24.81 0.17 -11.46
N ILE A 38 23.88 0.74 -10.69
CA ILE A 38 22.65 1.30 -11.26
C ILE A 38 22.94 2.50 -12.15
N SER A 39 23.85 3.39 -11.75
CA SER A 39 24.19 4.55 -12.57
C SER A 39 24.76 4.13 -13.92
N GLU A 40 25.63 3.13 -13.95
CA GLU A 40 26.21 2.56 -15.18
C GLU A 40 25.10 1.97 -16.06
N MET A 41 24.23 1.12 -15.50
CA MET A 41 23.11 0.53 -16.23
C MET A 41 22.12 1.56 -16.77
N LEU A 42 21.81 2.60 -16.01
CA LEU A 42 20.91 3.68 -16.43
C LEU A 42 21.50 4.49 -17.58
N ASN A 43 22.81 4.71 -17.57
CA ASN A 43 23.52 5.42 -18.63
C ASN A 43 23.61 4.55 -19.90
N GLU A 44 23.92 3.26 -19.78
CA GLU A 44 23.96 2.32 -20.91
C GLU A 44 22.61 2.16 -21.60
N HIS A 45 21.52 2.16 -20.83
CA HIS A 45 20.17 1.92 -21.32
C HIS A 45 19.27 3.16 -21.33
N ALA A 46 19.86 4.36 -21.27
CA ALA A 46 19.12 5.63 -21.18
C ALA A 46 18.08 5.80 -22.30
N GLY A 47 18.35 5.29 -23.51
CA GLY A 47 17.44 5.36 -24.65
C GLY A 47 16.26 4.38 -24.61
N ASN A 48 16.35 3.31 -23.80
CA ASN A 48 15.34 2.25 -23.73
C ASN A 48 14.45 2.35 -22.48
N ILE A 49 14.85 3.17 -21.50
CA ILE A 49 14.18 3.29 -20.22
C ILE A 49 13.41 4.60 -20.18
N ASN A 50 12.10 4.52 -19.94
CA ASN A 50 11.29 5.70 -19.66
C ASN A 50 11.56 6.16 -18.21
N LEU A 51 12.27 7.28 -18.07
CA LEU A 51 12.58 7.90 -16.78
C LEU A 51 11.43 8.79 -16.25
N TYR A 52 10.27 8.81 -16.91
CA TYR A 52 9.08 9.57 -16.50
C TYR A 52 9.34 11.06 -16.23
N GLY A 53 10.24 11.67 -17.01
CA GLY A 53 10.62 13.08 -16.89
C GLY A 53 11.76 13.37 -15.90
N PHE A 54 12.32 12.38 -15.22
CA PHE A 54 13.51 12.54 -14.40
C PHE A 54 14.79 12.41 -15.22
N SER A 55 15.82 13.18 -14.87
CA SER A 55 17.19 12.91 -15.33
C SER A 55 17.82 11.78 -14.51
N VAL A 56 18.83 11.10 -15.07
CA VAL A 56 19.60 10.08 -14.34
C VAL A 56 20.15 10.66 -13.03
N HIS A 57 20.68 11.89 -13.06
CA HIS A 57 21.17 12.58 -11.87
C HIS A 57 20.10 12.76 -10.78
N GLN A 58 18.88 13.17 -11.16
CA GLN A 58 17.77 13.31 -10.21
C GLN A 58 17.38 11.96 -9.61
N LEU A 59 17.29 10.92 -10.43
CA LEU A 59 16.98 9.57 -9.97
C LEU A 59 18.04 9.03 -8.99
N MET A 60 19.32 9.25 -9.29
CA MET A 60 20.42 8.88 -8.40
C MET A 60 20.39 9.67 -7.09
N THR A 61 19.99 10.95 -7.12
CA THR A 61 19.82 11.76 -5.91
C THR A 61 18.72 11.20 -5.01
N LEU A 62 17.56 10.84 -5.60
CA LEU A 62 16.45 10.22 -4.87
C LEU A 62 16.86 8.86 -4.29
N LEU A 63 17.56 8.04 -5.07
CA LEU A 63 18.05 6.74 -4.64
C LEU A 63 19.02 6.88 -3.45
N LYS A 64 19.95 7.84 -3.50
CA LYS A 64 20.85 8.15 -2.40
C LYS A 64 20.10 8.54 -1.13
N ALA A 65 19.06 9.38 -1.26
CA ALA A 65 18.23 9.75 -0.13
C ALA A 65 17.51 8.52 0.47
N CYS A 66 16.97 7.62 -0.37
CA CYS A 66 16.34 6.39 0.08
C CYS A 66 17.32 5.45 0.82
N LEU A 67 18.58 5.37 0.39
CA LEU A 67 19.59 4.53 1.02
C LEU A 67 20.15 5.12 2.33
N ASN A 68 20.20 6.45 2.43
CA ASN A 68 20.64 7.13 3.65
C ASN A 68 19.59 7.10 4.77
N CYS A 69 18.31 6.98 4.42
CA CYS A 69 17.20 6.96 5.39
C CYS A 69 16.88 5.54 5.92
N ASN A 70 17.91 4.73 6.19
CA ASN A 70 17.75 3.38 6.76
C ASN A 70 17.99 3.40 8.27
N ILE A 71 16.96 3.81 9.03
CA ILE A 71 16.98 3.88 10.50
C ILE A 71 16.03 2.82 11.05
N PHE A 72 16.49 2.05 12.06
CA PHE A 72 15.68 1.07 12.76
C PHE A 72 15.83 1.21 14.28
N SER A 73 14.82 0.78 15.03
CA SER A 73 14.85 0.77 16.49
C SER A 73 15.04 -0.64 17.02
N TRP A 74 16.01 -0.83 17.92
CA TRP A 74 16.21 -2.07 18.66
C TRP A 74 16.50 -1.76 20.13
N SER A 75 15.82 -2.46 21.04
CA SER A 75 15.97 -2.22 22.49
C SER A 75 15.80 -0.74 22.90
N SER A 76 14.78 -0.08 22.36
CA SER A 76 14.49 1.35 22.56
C SER A 76 15.62 2.32 22.14
N LYS A 77 16.60 1.85 21.36
CA LYS A 77 17.67 2.67 20.77
C LYS A 77 17.51 2.71 19.25
N HIS A 78 17.83 3.86 18.66
CA HIS A 78 17.81 4.04 17.22
C HIS A 78 19.19 3.79 16.62
N PHE A 79 19.22 3.06 15.51
CA PHE A 79 20.44 2.72 14.78
C PHE A 79 20.26 3.09 13.31
N ALA A 80 21.31 3.63 12.71
CA ALA A 80 21.39 3.82 11.27
C ALA A 80 22.20 2.67 10.65
N GLN A 81 21.69 2.08 9.58
CA GLN A 81 22.43 1.08 8.83
C GLN A 81 23.54 1.77 8.03
N ILE A 82 24.79 1.56 8.43
CA ILE A 82 25.97 2.17 7.80
C ILE A 82 26.41 1.45 6.52
N ARG A 83 26.02 0.18 6.36
CA ARG A 83 26.44 -0.68 5.26
C ARG A 83 25.37 -1.72 4.96
N GLY A 84 25.26 -2.11 3.71
CA GLY A 84 24.30 -3.10 3.26
C GLY A 84 23.02 -2.47 2.76
N LEU A 85 22.30 -3.26 1.99
CA LEU A 85 20.95 -2.96 1.55
C LEU A 85 19.97 -3.45 2.62
N ALA A 86 19.12 -2.56 3.12
CA ALA A 86 18.15 -2.90 4.15
C ALA A 86 17.18 -3.98 3.66
N MET A 87 17.14 -5.13 4.33
CA MET A 87 16.15 -6.16 4.04
C MET A 87 14.73 -5.62 4.29
N GLY A 88 13.85 -5.79 3.31
CA GLY A 88 12.49 -5.20 3.33
C GLY A 88 12.38 -3.84 2.64
N GLN A 89 13.50 -3.20 2.29
CA GLN A 89 13.48 -2.04 1.41
C GLN A 89 13.08 -2.46 0.00
N ARG A 90 12.12 -1.76 -0.61
CA ARG A 90 11.58 -2.12 -1.94
C ARG A 90 12.62 -2.08 -3.06
N LEU A 91 13.64 -1.22 -2.91
CA LEU A 91 14.71 -1.05 -3.90
C LEU A 91 15.84 -2.05 -3.71
N ALA A 92 16.00 -2.64 -2.52
CA ALA A 92 17.13 -3.52 -2.21
C ALA A 92 17.28 -4.70 -3.20
N PRO A 93 16.21 -5.43 -3.60
CA PRO A 93 16.36 -6.50 -4.58
C PRO A 93 16.86 -6.01 -5.94
N THR A 94 16.37 -4.87 -6.43
CA THR A 94 16.81 -4.28 -7.71
C THR A 94 18.27 -3.86 -7.65
N LEU A 95 18.68 -3.23 -6.54
CA LEU A 95 20.06 -2.83 -6.30
C LEU A 95 21.00 -4.04 -6.20
N ALA A 96 20.58 -5.09 -5.50
CA ALA A 96 21.35 -6.32 -5.39
C ALA A 96 21.50 -7.00 -6.76
N ILE A 97 20.45 -7.02 -7.59
CA ILE A 97 20.51 -7.59 -8.95
C ILE A 97 21.49 -6.83 -9.85
N ALA A 98 21.46 -5.49 -9.82
CA ALA A 98 22.35 -4.64 -10.60
C ALA A 98 23.81 -4.73 -10.10
N PHE A 99 24.01 -4.78 -8.79
CA PHE A 99 25.35 -5.01 -8.24
C PHE A 99 25.88 -6.39 -8.68
N MET A 100 25.06 -7.44 -8.59
CA MET A 100 25.45 -8.78 -9.01
C MET A 100 25.72 -8.90 -10.51
N SER A 101 25.10 -8.07 -11.36
CA SER A 101 25.42 -8.06 -12.80
C SER A 101 26.85 -7.62 -13.09
N ARG A 102 27.43 -6.78 -12.22
CA ARG A 102 28.87 -6.44 -12.30
C ARG A 102 29.75 -7.58 -11.82
N ILE A 103 29.36 -8.25 -10.72
CA ILE A 103 30.11 -9.38 -10.16
C ILE A 103 30.19 -10.55 -11.16
N GLU A 104 29.10 -10.82 -11.88
CA GLU A 104 29.03 -11.95 -12.83
C GLU A 104 29.65 -11.65 -14.21
N ALA A 105 29.86 -10.38 -14.56
CA ALA A 105 30.30 -10.00 -15.90
C ALA A 105 31.59 -10.71 -16.38
N PRO A 106 32.66 -10.83 -15.57
CA PRO A 106 33.87 -11.56 -16.00
C PRO A 106 33.66 -13.07 -16.15
N ALA A 107 32.82 -13.68 -15.32
CA ALA A 107 32.48 -15.09 -15.45
C ALA A 107 31.66 -15.35 -16.74
N LEU A 108 30.77 -14.44 -17.12
CA LEU A 108 30.05 -14.53 -18.39
C LEU A 108 30.97 -14.43 -19.62
N GLN A 109 32.11 -13.74 -19.51
CA GLN A 109 33.10 -13.67 -20.60
C GLN A 109 33.81 -15.01 -20.81
N CYS A 110 33.85 -15.88 -19.80
CA CYS A 110 34.34 -17.25 -19.94
C CYS A 110 33.38 -18.17 -20.72
N ARG A 111 32.19 -17.66 -21.09
CA ARG A 111 31.17 -18.36 -21.89
C ARG A 111 30.80 -19.75 -21.35
N PRO A 112 30.34 -19.85 -20.09
CA PRO A 112 29.81 -21.10 -19.57
C PRO A 112 28.67 -21.63 -20.47
N LEU A 113 28.54 -22.95 -20.59
CA LEU A 113 27.48 -23.62 -21.35
C LEU A 113 26.08 -23.18 -20.86
N LEU A 114 25.94 -22.96 -19.56
CA LEU A 114 24.77 -22.37 -18.96
C LEU A 114 25.15 -21.54 -17.75
N TYR A 115 24.64 -20.31 -17.68
CA TYR A 115 24.65 -19.51 -16.46
C TYR A 115 23.23 -19.02 -16.16
N CYS A 116 22.72 -19.37 -14.99
CA CYS A 116 21.43 -18.91 -14.48
C CYS A 116 21.61 -18.36 -13.07
N ARG A 117 21.00 -17.21 -12.77
CA ARG A 117 20.99 -16.63 -11.43
C ARG A 117 19.58 -16.29 -10.98
N TYR A 118 19.30 -16.57 -9.73
CA TYR A 118 18.11 -16.15 -9.01
C TYR A 118 18.55 -15.37 -7.76
N ILE A 119 18.66 -14.05 -7.91
CA ILE A 119 19.18 -13.14 -6.86
C ILE A 119 20.61 -13.52 -6.45
N ASP A 120 20.76 -14.30 -5.38
CA ASP A 120 21.99 -14.81 -4.76
C ASP A 120 22.34 -16.25 -5.19
N ASP A 121 21.34 -17.07 -5.53
CA ASP A 121 21.53 -18.45 -5.98
C ASP A 121 21.96 -18.46 -7.47
N CYS A 122 23.15 -18.98 -7.79
CA CYS A 122 23.65 -19.17 -9.14
C CYS A 122 23.73 -20.66 -9.50
N PHE A 123 23.48 -20.98 -10.77
CA PHE A 123 23.64 -22.31 -11.35
C PHE A 123 24.47 -22.20 -12.62
N VAL A 124 25.58 -22.92 -12.66
CA VAL A 124 26.58 -22.83 -13.73
C VAL A 124 26.83 -24.22 -14.29
N ILE A 125 26.93 -24.30 -15.62
CA ILE A 125 27.44 -25.47 -16.34
C ILE A 125 28.61 -24.99 -17.21
N CYS A 126 29.77 -25.63 -17.09
CA CYS A 126 30.95 -25.41 -17.92
C CYS A 126 31.32 -26.68 -18.69
N ALA A 127 32.13 -26.55 -19.74
CA ALA A 127 32.57 -27.71 -20.51
C ALA A 127 33.65 -28.51 -19.74
N THR A 128 34.43 -27.83 -18.89
CA THR A 128 35.48 -28.46 -18.07
C THR A 128 35.48 -27.92 -16.65
N GLN A 129 36.07 -28.68 -15.71
CA GLN A 129 36.28 -28.23 -14.34
C GLN A 129 37.18 -26.99 -14.26
N ALA A 130 38.21 -26.88 -15.11
CA ALA A 130 39.10 -25.72 -15.13
C ALA A 130 38.38 -24.42 -15.50
N GLU A 131 37.43 -24.47 -16.43
CA GLU A 131 36.57 -23.32 -16.76
C GLU A 131 35.63 -22.96 -15.61
N MET A 132 35.09 -23.96 -14.91
CA MET A 132 34.25 -23.76 -13.73
C MET A 132 35.04 -23.08 -12.61
N ASP A 133 36.22 -23.58 -12.29
CA ASP A 133 37.11 -23.04 -11.27
C ASP A 133 37.48 -21.59 -11.60
N LYS A 134 37.85 -21.31 -12.87
CA LYS A 134 38.13 -19.95 -13.34
C LYS A 134 36.93 -19.02 -13.20
N CYS A 135 35.72 -19.47 -13.55
CA CYS A 135 34.50 -18.67 -13.36
C CYS A 135 34.28 -18.33 -11.88
N PHE A 136 34.46 -19.31 -11.00
CA PHE A 136 34.29 -19.16 -9.56
C PHE A 136 35.31 -18.19 -8.94
N GLU A 137 36.58 -18.31 -9.34
CA GLU A 137 37.66 -17.42 -8.92
C GLU A 137 37.38 -15.98 -9.37
N LEU A 138 37.09 -15.77 -10.65
CA LEU A 138 36.81 -14.45 -11.21
C LEU A 138 35.67 -13.75 -10.48
N MET A 139 34.58 -14.45 -10.13
CA MET A 139 33.48 -13.85 -9.37
C MET A 139 33.88 -13.45 -7.95
N ASN A 140 34.72 -14.25 -7.28
CA ASN A 140 35.19 -13.99 -5.92
C ASN A 140 36.26 -12.89 -5.81
N GLU A 141 36.92 -12.58 -6.92
CA GLU A 141 37.91 -11.49 -7.02
C GLU A 141 37.27 -10.10 -7.19
N GLN A 142 36.01 -10.02 -7.61
CA GLN A 142 35.36 -8.74 -7.92
C GLN A 142 35.10 -7.85 -6.70
N SER A 143 35.11 -8.43 -5.49
CA SER A 143 34.84 -7.69 -4.26
C SER A 143 35.56 -8.29 -3.07
N GLU A 144 36.05 -7.40 -2.20
CA GLU A 144 36.60 -7.80 -0.90
C GLU A 144 35.53 -8.43 0.00
N HIS A 145 34.29 -7.96 -0.08
CA HIS A 145 33.25 -8.25 0.90
C HIS A 145 32.18 -9.23 0.41
N ILE A 146 32.08 -9.44 -0.89
CA ILE A 146 31.16 -10.42 -1.48
C ILE A 146 31.97 -11.65 -1.80
N LYS A 147 31.59 -12.75 -1.16
CA LYS A 147 32.20 -14.07 -1.35
C LYS A 147 31.12 -15.06 -1.72
N LEU A 148 31.46 -15.93 -2.66
CA LEU A 148 30.62 -17.00 -3.13
C LEU A 148 31.15 -18.32 -2.58
N THR A 149 30.25 -19.16 -2.10
CA THR A 149 30.52 -20.58 -1.86
C THR A 149 30.05 -21.38 -3.06
N ARG A 150 30.57 -22.59 -3.22
CA ARG A 150 30.17 -23.50 -4.29
C ARG A 150 29.75 -24.84 -3.72
N ASP A 151 28.67 -25.38 -4.26
CA ASP A 151 28.19 -26.73 -3.98
C ASP A 151 28.35 -27.57 -5.23
N THR A 152 28.90 -28.77 -5.05
CA THR A 152 29.06 -29.78 -6.08
C THR A 152 27.96 -30.84 -5.95
N PRO A 153 27.67 -31.61 -7.02
CA PRO A 153 26.66 -32.65 -6.97
C PRO A 153 26.98 -33.71 -5.90
N GLN A 154 25.98 -34.06 -5.08
CA GLN A 154 26.09 -35.14 -4.10
C GLN A 154 25.21 -36.31 -4.54
N ASN A 155 25.80 -37.51 -4.66
CA ASN A 155 25.16 -38.68 -5.25
C ASN A 155 24.58 -38.36 -6.65
N ASP A 156 25.35 -37.65 -7.47
CA ASP A 156 24.97 -37.18 -8.81
C ASP A 156 23.81 -36.17 -8.87
N TRP A 157 23.32 -35.69 -7.72
CA TRP A 157 22.24 -34.68 -7.67
C TRP A 157 22.74 -33.37 -7.07
N LEU A 158 22.49 -32.28 -7.80
CA LEU A 158 22.76 -30.92 -7.35
C LEU A 158 21.44 -30.21 -7.03
N PRO A 159 21.21 -29.78 -5.77
CA PRO A 159 20.06 -28.97 -5.44
C PRO A 159 20.20 -27.53 -5.98
N PHE A 160 19.16 -27.01 -6.62
CA PHE A 160 19.06 -25.60 -7.01
C PHE A 160 17.61 -25.11 -6.89
N LEU A 161 17.38 -24.07 -6.10
CA LEU A 161 16.04 -23.55 -5.76
C LEU A 161 15.12 -24.67 -5.21
N ASN A 162 14.06 -25.00 -5.96
CA ASN A 162 13.08 -26.03 -5.64
C ASN A 162 13.22 -27.28 -6.53
N ALA A 163 14.36 -27.45 -7.20
CA ALA A 163 14.68 -28.59 -8.04
C ALA A 163 15.97 -29.26 -7.58
N GLN A 164 16.08 -30.55 -7.88
CA GLN A 164 17.34 -31.29 -7.88
C GLN A 164 17.62 -31.66 -9.33
N ILE A 165 18.86 -31.46 -9.76
CA ILE A 165 19.32 -31.65 -11.12
C ILE A 165 20.35 -32.77 -11.13
N ASN A 166 20.18 -33.70 -12.05
CA ASN A 166 21.14 -34.75 -12.37
C ASN A 166 21.45 -34.65 -13.86
N ILE A 167 22.74 -34.63 -14.20
CA ILE A 167 23.19 -34.62 -15.59
C ILE A 167 24.09 -35.85 -15.74
N ALA A 168 23.65 -36.80 -16.56
CA ALA A 168 24.39 -38.03 -16.82
C ALA A 168 24.21 -38.42 -18.29
N ASN A 169 25.31 -38.75 -18.98
CA ASN A 169 25.33 -39.19 -20.38
C ASN A 169 24.54 -38.23 -21.32
N SER A 170 24.77 -36.92 -21.18
CA SER A 170 24.05 -35.86 -21.92
C SER A 170 22.53 -35.79 -21.68
N VAL A 171 22.00 -36.54 -20.71
CA VAL A 171 20.58 -36.52 -20.31
C VAL A 171 20.43 -35.73 -19.02
N CYS A 172 19.62 -34.66 -19.07
CA CYS A 172 19.26 -33.90 -17.89
C CYS A 172 17.99 -34.46 -17.23
N ARG A 173 18.12 -34.91 -15.99
CA ARG A 173 17.02 -35.31 -15.12
C ARG A 173 16.78 -34.28 -14.03
N THR A 174 15.52 -34.06 -13.71
CA THR A 174 15.09 -33.07 -12.71
C THR A 174 14.00 -33.65 -11.85
N LYS A 175 14.05 -33.35 -10.54
CA LYS A 175 13.00 -33.73 -9.58
C LYS A 175 12.70 -32.61 -8.59
N TRP A 176 11.53 -32.65 -7.95
CA TRP A 176 11.14 -31.64 -6.99
C TRP A 176 11.95 -31.79 -5.70
N TYR A 177 12.56 -30.69 -5.25
CA TYR A 177 13.44 -30.67 -4.10
C TYR A 177 12.94 -29.73 -3.01
N ARG A 178 13.19 -30.12 -1.75
CA ARG A 178 12.91 -29.33 -0.55
C ARG A 178 14.18 -29.33 0.29
N LYS A 179 14.73 -28.14 0.55
CA LYS A 179 15.89 -27.96 1.44
C LYS A 179 15.63 -28.65 2.80
N PRO A 180 16.62 -29.30 3.44
CA PRO A 180 16.43 -29.96 4.74
C PRO A 180 15.91 -29.04 5.84
N SER A 181 16.25 -27.74 5.78
CA SER A 181 15.75 -26.71 6.68
C SER A 181 14.25 -26.41 6.52
N ASN A 182 13.64 -26.86 5.42
CA ASN A 182 12.22 -26.65 5.17
C ASN A 182 11.38 -27.59 6.04
N LYS A 183 10.70 -27.03 7.04
CA LYS A 183 9.81 -27.76 7.96
C LYS A 183 8.54 -28.31 7.32
N ASN A 184 8.35 -28.12 6.02
CA ASN A 184 7.19 -28.55 5.27
C ASN A 184 5.85 -27.97 5.77
N ILE A 185 5.89 -26.79 6.36
CA ILE A 185 4.71 -26.10 6.90
C ILE A 185 3.95 -25.44 5.76
N LEU A 186 2.66 -25.74 5.66
CA LEU A 186 1.69 -25.06 4.81
C LEU A 186 0.61 -24.44 5.71
N VAL A 187 -0.29 -23.66 5.12
CA VAL A 187 -1.53 -23.27 5.80
C VAL A 187 -2.30 -24.54 6.17
N HIS A 188 -2.44 -24.81 7.46
CA HIS A 188 -3.13 -26.01 7.93
C HIS A 188 -4.58 -26.06 7.46
N PHE A 189 -5.09 -27.25 7.16
CA PHE A 189 -6.45 -27.45 6.64
C PHE A 189 -7.55 -26.83 7.53
N LEU A 190 -7.40 -26.97 8.86
CA LEU A 190 -8.34 -26.44 9.85
C LEU A 190 -8.20 -24.94 10.16
N SER A 191 -7.25 -24.24 9.52
CA SER A 191 -7.08 -22.80 9.77
C SER A 191 -8.27 -21.98 9.23
N ALA A 192 -8.49 -20.80 9.83
CA ALA A 192 -9.56 -19.87 9.46
C ALA A 192 -9.35 -19.17 8.09
N HIS A 193 -8.33 -19.56 7.32
CA HIS A 193 -8.10 -19.00 5.99
C HIS A 193 -9.19 -19.41 5.00
N PRO A 194 -9.51 -18.58 4.00
CA PRO A 194 -10.49 -18.90 2.96
C PRO A 194 -10.19 -20.24 2.28
N ALA A 195 -11.24 -21.05 2.06
CA ALA A 195 -11.10 -22.39 1.48
C ALA A 195 -10.40 -22.39 0.10
N HIS A 196 -10.66 -21.38 -0.73
CA HIS A 196 -10.03 -21.24 -2.03
C HIS A 196 -8.51 -21.03 -1.93
N ALA A 197 -8.03 -20.29 -0.92
CA ALA A 197 -6.60 -20.05 -0.70
C ALA A 197 -5.88 -21.34 -0.27
N LYS A 198 -6.46 -22.07 0.70
CA LYS A 198 -5.97 -23.39 1.13
C LYS A 198 -5.86 -24.37 -0.04
N LYS A 199 -6.93 -24.47 -0.84
CA LYS A 199 -6.96 -25.29 -2.06
C LYS A 199 -5.91 -24.86 -3.08
N ALA A 200 -5.74 -23.56 -3.30
CA ALA A 200 -4.76 -23.03 -4.26
C ALA A 200 -3.33 -23.36 -3.84
N ILE A 201 -2.98 -23.24 -2.56
CA ILE A 201 -1.65 -23.57 -2.02
C ILE A 201 -1.32 -25.04 -2.31
N VAL A 202 -2.20 -25.97 -1.91
CA VAL A 202 -1.98 -27.40 -2.11
C VAL A 202 -1.96 -27.76 -3.60
N THR A 203 -2.91 -27.23 -4.38
CA THR A 203 -2.96 -27.47 -5.83
C THR A 203 -1.69 -26.99 -6.52
N ASN A 204 -1.16 -25.82 -6.14
CA ASN A 204 0.07 -25.28 -6.71
C ASN A 204 1.30 -26.09 -6.28
N MET A 205 1.33 -26.64 -5.07
CA MET A 205 2.39 -27.56 -4.64
C MET A 205 2.44 -28.80 -5.53
N PHE A 206 1.32 -29.51 -5.72
CA PHE A 206 1.27 -30.69 -6.60
C PHE A 206 1.60 -30.36 -8.06
N ARG A 207 1.13 -29.21 -8.56
CA ARG A 207 1.47 -28.74 -9.91
C ARG A 207 2.96 -28.48 -10.04
N THR A 208 3.59 -27.85 -9.05
CA THR A 208 5.04 -27.60 -9.04
C THR A 208 5.81 -28.91 -9.00
N ALA A 209 5.43 -29.83 -8.10
CA ALA A 209 6.05 -31.16 -8.00
C ALA A 209 6.01 -31.90 -9.34
N THR A 210 4.91 -31.81 -10.08
CA THR A 210 4.80 -32.40 -11.42
C THR A 210 5.61 -31.65 -12.48
N ARG A 211 5.56 -30.31 -12.50
CA ARG A 211 6.13 -29.49 -13.58
C ARG A 211 7.66 -29.44 -13.55
N VAL A 212 8.25 -29.54 -12.36
CA VAL A 212 9.69 -29.53 -12.18
C VAL A 212 10.31 -30.81 -12.74
N CYS A 213 9.60 -31.93 -12.70
CA CYS A 213 10.14 -33.23 -13.07
C CYS A 213 10.29 -33.42 -14.59
N SER A 214 11.29 -34.20 -14.99
CA SER A 214 11.51 -34.61 -16.39
C SER A 214 11.04 -36.03 -16.68
N GLY A 215 11.29 -37.00 -15.78
CA GLY A 215 10.96 -38.42 -15.97
C GLY A 215 9.75 -38.89 -15.16
N PHE A 216 9.34 -40.14 -15.39
CA PHE A 216 8.21 -40.77 -14.71
C PHE A 216 8.53 -41.08 -13.25
N GLU A 217 9.69 -41.68 -12.99
CA GLU A 217 10.15 -42.06 -11.65
C GLU A 217 10.33 -40.82 -10.76
N GLU A 218 11.01 -39.78 -11.25
CA GLU A 218 11.23 -38.52 -10.52
C GLU A 218 9.91 -37.85 -10.17
N LYS A 219 8.93 -37.93 -11.07
CA LYS A 219 7.61 -37.38 -10.87
C LYS A 219 6.82 -38.17 -9.82
N GLU A 220 6.92 -39.49 -9.82
CA GLU A 220 6.30 -40.34 -8.80
C GLU A 220 6.89 -40.06 -7.41
N GLU A 221 8.22 -40.00 -7.30
CA GLU A 221 8.93 -39.62 -6.07
C GLU A 221 8.47 -38.23 -5.56
N SER A 222 8.40 -37.25 -6.46
CA SER A 222 8.01 -35.88 -6.15
C SER A 222 6.54 -35.77 -5.73
N LEU A 223 5.65 -36.54 -6.35
CA LEU A 223 4.24 -36.62 -5.98
C LEU A 223 4.04 -37.31 -4.63
N ALA A 224 4.80 -38.38 -4.35
CA ALA A 224 4.80 -39.04 -3.06
C ALA A 224 5.26 -38.08 -1.95
N LEU A 225 6.31 -37.28 -2.20
CA LEU A 225 6.72 -36.22 -1.29
C LEU A 225 5.62 -35.18 -1.08
N ALA A 226 4.99 -34.69 -2.15
CA ALA A 226 3.90 -33.71 -2.06
C ALA A 226 2.71 -34.26 -1.25
N GLN A 227 2.39 -35.54 -1.43
CA GLN A 227 1.36 -36.23 -0.66
C GLN A 227 1.70 -36.28 0.82
N ARG A 228 2.94 -36.65 1.19
CA ARG A 228 3.39 -36.64 2.59
C ARG A 228 3.24 -35.25 3.22
N VAL A 229 3.70 -34.21 2.52
CA VAL A 229 3.58 -32.82 2.99
C VAL A 229 2.12 -32.39 3.15
N ALA A 230 1.24 -32.77 2.22
CA ALA A 230 -0.19 -32.46 2.30
C ALA A 230 -0.83 -33.11 3.55
N VAL A 231 -0.56 -34.40 3.77
CA VAL A 231 -1.07 -35.17 4.92
C VAL A 231 -0.59 -34.56 6.24
N MET A 232 0.69 -34.20 6.35
CA MET A 232 1.25 -33.53 7.54
C MET A 232 0.55 -32.21 7.89
N ASN A 233 -0.08 -31.54 6.91
CA ASN A 233 -0.79 -30.27 7.10
C ASN A 233 -2.33 -30.43 7.16
N GLY A 234 -2.82 -31.66 7.37
CA GLY A 234 -4.24 -31.97 7.55
C GLY A 234 -5.04 -32.15 6.26
N TYR A 235 -4.39 -32.28 5.11
CA TYR A 235 -5.04 -32.49 3.81
C TYR A 235 -5.08 -33.99 3.45
N THR A 236 -5.98 -34.74 4.09
CA THR A 236 -6.08 -36.21 3.94
C THR A 236 -6.79 -36.69 2.67
N ASN A 237 -7.79 -35.94 2.17
CA ASN A 237 -8.71 -36.41 1.12
C ASN A 237 -8.76 -35.55 -0.15
N GLN A 238 -7.76 -34.69 -0.40
CA GLN A 238 -7.74 -33.82 -1.57
C GLN A 238 -6.50 -34.06 -2.42
N ILE A 239 -6.47 -35.19 -3.14
CA ILE A 239 -5.72 -35.26 -4.39
C ILE A 239 -6.59 -34.57 -5.43
N PRO A 240 -6.24 -33.37 -5.94
CA PRO A 240 -6.90 -32.85 -7.12
C PRO A 240 -6.44 -33.77 -8.26
N ARG A 241 -7.19 -34.82 -8.56
CA ARG A 241 -7.04 -35.54 -9.83
C ARG A 241 -7.16 -34.47 -10.91
N SER A 242 -6.03 -34.18 -11.55
CA SER A 242 -5.95 -33.21 -12.63
C SER A 242 -6.96 -33.63 -13.70
N LYS A 243 -8.13 -32.98 -13.74
CA LYS A 243 -8.92 -32.95 -14.97
C LYS A 243 -8.02 -32.29 -15.99
N ARG A 244 -7.44 -33.10 -16.89
CA ARG A 244 -6.76 -32.69 -18.13
C ARG A 244 -7.60 -31.55 -18.74
N HIS A 245 -7.22 -30.31 -18.49
CA HIS A 245 -7.71 -29.21 -19.29
C HIS A 245 -7.03 -29.39 -20.65
N LYS A 246 -7.82 -29.72 -21.66
CA LYS A 246 -7.40 -29.61 -23.07
C LYS A 246 -6.75 -28.24 -23.25
N GLY A 247 -5.66 -28.23 -24.01
CA GLY A 247 -4.76 -27.09 -24.17
C GLY A 247 -5.52 -25.78 -24.33
N VAL A 248 -5.43 -24.93 -23.31
CA VAL A 248 -5.67 -23.51 -23.49
C VAL A 248 -4.43 -23.00 -24.20
N VAL A 249 -4.58 -22.74 -25.49
CA VAL A 249 -3.61 -22.01 -26.31
C VAL A 249 -3.17 -20.78 -25.50
N ARG A 250 -1.88 -20.72 -25.23
CA ARG A 250 -1.25 -19.60 -24.53
C ARG A 250 -1.26 -18.43 -25.49
N GLN A 251 -2.34 -17.65 -25.49
CA GLN A 251 -2.39 -16.36 -26.17
C GLN A 251 -1.20 -15.53 -25.65
N SER A 252 -0.41 -14.98 -26.57
CA SER A 252 0.72 -14.12 -26.23
C SER A 252 0.21 -13.05 -25.27
N ARG A 253 0.86 -12.97 -24.10
CA ARG A 253 0.71 -11.80 -23.24
C ARG A 253 1.44 -10.68 -23.94
N ASP A 254 0.74 -9.97 -24.82
CA ASP A 254 1.02 -8.56 -25.00
C ASP A 254 1.08 -7.94 -23.60
N SER A 255 2.12 -7.14 -23.40
CA SER A 255 2.44 -6.36 -22.21
C SER A 255 1.33 -5.36 -21.90
N LYS A 256 0.16 -5.86 -21.49
CA LYS A 256 -0.88 -5.05 -20.86
C LYS A 256 -0.31 -4.56 -19.55
N HIS A 257 0.09 -3.29 -19.57
CA HIS A 257 0.30 -2.48 -18.39
C HIS A 257 -0.86 -2.77 -17.42
N SER A 258 -0.54 -3.33 -16.27
CA SER A 258 -1.48 -3.49 -15.17
C SER A 258 -1.86 -2.09 -14.70
N SER A 259 -2.90 -1.49 -15.29
CA SER A 259 -3.47 -0.25 -14.82
C SER A 259 -4.17 -0.53 -13.49
N PHE A 260 -3.52 -0.23 -12.38
CA PHE A 260 -4.13 -0.26 -11.07
C PHE A 260 -4.99 1.00 -10.90
N VAL A 261 -6.31 0.85 -10.98
CA VAL A 261 -7.24 1.92 -10.65
C VAL A 261 -7.41 1.91 -9.13
N ILE A 262 -6.70 2.81 -8.44
CA ILE A 262 -6.88 3.02 -7.00
C ILE A 262 -8.13 3.88 -6.81
N ALA A 263 -9.26 3.24 -6.51
CA ALA A 263 -10.47 3.92 -6.12
C ALA A 263 -10.40 4.28 -4.62
N MET A 264 -9.98 5.51 -4.30
CA MET A 264 -10.03 6.03 -2.94
C MET A 264 -11.45 6.53 -2.63
N LYS A 265 -12.21 5.80 -1.81
CA LYS A 265 -13.51 6.24 -1.28
C LYS A 265 -13.32 6.75 0.14
N ARG A 266 -13.69 8.00 0.41
CA ARG A 266 -13.66 8.57 1.77
C ARG A 266 -14.74 7.91 2.62
N ASN A 267 -14.42 7.52 3.85
CA ASN A 267 -15.41 7.06 4.82
C ASN A 267 -16.17 8.27 5.38
N SER A 268 -17.28 8.65 4.73
CA SER A 268 -18.08 9.83 5.09
C SER A 268 -18.76 9.69 6.46
N SER A 269 -18.99 8.46 6.93
CA SER A 269 -19.66 8.20 8.22
C SER A 269 -18.94 8.85 9.39
N PHE A 270 -17.61 8.88 9.37
CA PHE A 270 -16.81 9.49 10.43
C PHE A 270 -17.11 10.98 10.61
N TYR A 271 -17.19 11.72 9.50
CA TYR A 271 -17.45 13.16 9.51
C TYR A 271 -18.91 13.49 9.81
N ILE A 272 -19.85 12.67 9.36
CA ILE A 272 -21.28 12.85 9.65
C ILE A 272 -21.56 12.74 11.14
N THR A 273 -21.01 11.72 11.80
CA THR A 273 -21.26 11.46 13.22
C THR A 273 -20.52 12.44 14.14
N LEU A 274 -19.26 12.77 13.84
CA LEU A 274 -18.44 13.59 14.75
C LEU A 274 -18.55 15.09 14.52
N VAL A 275 -18.88 15.53 13.31
CA VAL A 275 -18.84 16.96 12.94
C VAL A 275 -20.22 17.49 12.59
N ILE A 276 -20.93 16.82 11.68
CA ILE A 276 -22.18 17.36 11.12
C ILE A 276 -23.33 17.27 12.14
N THR A 277 -23.52 16.09 12.76
CA THR A 277 -24.61 15.86 13.72
C THR A 277 -24.51 16.75 14.97
N PRO A 278 -23.34 16.89 15.64
CA PRO A 278 -23.22 17.76 16.80
C PRO A 278 -23.39 19.25 16.44
N SER A 279 -22.83 19.70 15.32
CA SER A 279 -22.99 21.09 14.86
C SER A 279 -24.45 21.44 14.57
N PHE A 280 -25.21 20.52 13.97
CA PHE A 280 -26.64 20.73 13.72
C PHE A 280 -27.42 20.87 15.03
N ILE A 281 -27.22 19.96 15.98
CA ILE A 281 -27.92 19.97 17.27
C ILE A 281 -27.60 21.25 18.06
N ILE A 282 -26.32 21.64 18.12
CA ILE A 282 -25.89 22.86 18.82
C ILE A 282 -26.57 24.10 18.22
N ASN A 283 -26.67 24.18 16.89
CA ASN A 283 -27.33 25.30 16.23
C ASN A 283 -28.83 25.37 16.52
N VAL A 284 -29.55 24.24 16.42
CA VAL A 284 -30.99 24.19 16.77
C VAL A 284 -31.21 24.65 18.21
N LEU A 285 -30.44 24.10 19.16
CA LEU A 285 -30.57 24.46 20.58
C LEU A 285 -30.24 25.94 20.85
N SER A 286 -29.29 26.50 20.10
CA SER A 286 -28.86 27.88 20.27
C SER A 286 -29.84 28.88 19.65
N ILE A 287 -30.41 28.60 18.48
CA ILE A 287 -31.48 29.41 17.88
C ILE A 287 -32.69 29.40 18.81
N PHE A 288 -33.08 28.22 19.31
CA PHE A 288 -34.14 28.11 20.32
C PHE A 288 -33.84 28.92 21.58
N GLY A 289 -32.62 28.83 22.10
CA GLY A 289 -32.19 29.57 23.30
C GLY A 289 -32.21 31.09 23.13
N VAL A 290 -31.78 31.59 21.98
CA VAL A 290 -31.75 33.04 21.68
C VAL A 290 -33.17 33.62 21.49
N PHE A 291 -34.10 32.82 20.96
CA PHE A 291 -35.50 33.20 20.79
C PHE A 291 -36.40 32.89 22.00
N LEU A 292 -35.83 32.33 23.08
CA LEU A 292 -36.58 32.08 24.31
C LEU A 292 -36.93 33.40 25.01
N ARG A 293 -38.23 33.64 25.23
CA ARG A 293 -38.73 34.91 25.79
C ARG A 293 -38.31 35.20 27.22
N THR A 294 -37.97 34.17 27.99
CA THR A 294 -37.58 34.28 29.40
C THR A 294 -36.09 34.57 29.59
N ALA A 295 -35.29 34.61 28.52
CA ALA A 295 -33.86 34.87 28.61
C ALA A 295 -33.55 36.37 28.57
N ASP A 296 -32.81 36.84 29.57
CA ASP A 296 -32.23 38.18 29.58
C ASP A 296 -31.23 38.36 28.43
N SER A 297 -30.96 39.62 28.05
CA SER A 297 -30.01 39.96 26.97
C SER A 297 -28.63 39.30 27.16
N MET A 298 -28.15 39.23 28.40
CA MET A 298 -26.90 38.54 28.75
C MET A 298 -26.99 37.01 28.59
N GLY A 299 -28.14 36.41 28.89
CA GLY A 299 -28.37 34.98 28.68
C GLY A 299 -28.39 34.60 27.19
N LYS A 300 -29.03 35.43 26.36
CA LYS A 300 -29.04 35.26 24.89
C LYS A 300 -27.63 35.40 24.29
N LEU A 301 -26.88 36.40 24.75
CA LEU A 301 -25.50 36.62 24.35
C LEU A 301 -24.60 35.45 24.76
N GLY A 302 -24.77 34.93 25.98
CA GLY A 302 -24.06 33.74 26.48
C GLY A 302 -24.28 32.52 25.60
N MET A 303 -25.54 32.17 25.28
CA MET A 303 -25.87 31.03 24.42
C MET A 303 -25.26 31.16 23.01
N ALA A 304 -25.32 32.35 22.42
CA ALA A 304 -24.75 32.60 21.10
C ALA A 304 -23.21 32.53 21.11
N LEU A 305 -22.57 33.07 22.14
CA LEU A 305 -21.11 33.01 22.29
C LEU A 305 -20.62 31.57 22.48
N THR A 306 -21.29 30.78 23.32
CA THR A 306 -20.96 29.36 23.52
C THR A 306 -21.07 28.57 22.22
N ASN A 307 -22.08 28.87 21.38
CA ASN A 307 -22.20 28.25 20.07
C ASN A 307 -21.05 28.65 19.13
N ILE A 308 -20.77 29.96 19.00
CA ILE A 308 -19.66 30.48 18.19
C ILE A 308 -18.33 29.80 18.58
N MET A 309 -18.06 29.68 19.88
CA MET A 309 -16.85 29.02 20.39
C MET A 309 -16.81 27.53 20.04
N SER A 310 -17.93 26.82 20.19
CA SER A 310 -18.04 25.39 19.86
C SER A 310 -17.85 25.12 18.37
N VAL A 311 -18.46 25.93 17.51
CA VAL A 311 -18.34 25.84 16.04
C VAL A 311 -16.92 26.21 15.57
N THR A 312 -16.29 27.20 16.20
CA THR A 312 -14.90 27.58 15.91
C THR A 312 -13.92 26.47 16.30
N PHE A 313 -14.13 25.81 17.43
CA PHE A 313 -13.35 24.65 17.83
C PHE A 313 -13.47 23.49 16.83
N ILE A 314 -14.69 23.21 16.36
CA ILE A 314 -14.95 22.19 15.32
C ILE A 314 -14.20 22.54 14.01
N LEU A 315 -14.17 23.81 13.61
CA LEU A 315 -13.42 24.26 12.44
C LEU A 315 -11.91 24.04 12.61
N GLY A 316 -11.37 24.24 13.82
CA GLY A 316 -9.97 23.97 14.16
C GLY A 316 -9.61 22.49 14.01
N ILE A 317 -10.46 21.57 14.49
CA ILE A 317 -10.28 20.12 14.28
C ILE A 317 -10.31 19.79 12.77
N LEU A 318 -11.24 20.39 12.04
CA LEU A 318 -11.39 20.16 10.61
C LEU A 318 -10.15 20.62 9.82
N ALA A 319 -9.55 21.75 10.20
CA ALA A 319 -8.36 22.30 9.56
C ALA A 319 -7.10 21.45 9.78
N THR A 320 -7.01 20.71 10.90
CA THR A 320 -5.88 19.82 11.19
C THR A 320 -6.08 18.42 10.61
N ALA A 321 -7.33 17.94 10.52
CA ALA A 321 -7.65 16.61 10.04
C ALA A 321 -7.83 16.52 8.51
N LEU A 322 -8.18 17.61 7.81
CA LEU A 322 -8.36 17.62 6.36
C LEU A 322 -7.10 18.12 5.62
N PRO A 323 -6.71 17.47 4.51
CA PRO A 323 -5.63 17.97 3.66
C PRO A 323 -6.02 19.29 2.99
N LYS A 324 -5.06 20.22 2.90
CA LYS A 324 -5.26 21.50 2.20
C LYS A 324 -5.62 21.24 0.74
N THR A 325 -6.72 21.86 0.29
CA THR A 325 -7.28 21.70 -1.06
C THR A 325 -7.38 23.06 -1.74
N LYS A 326 -7.41 23.08 -3.08
CA LYS A 326 -7.54 24.33 -3.85
C LYS A 326 -8.90 25.01 -3.64
N GLU A 327 -9.93 24.21 -3.38
CA GLU A 327 -11.28 24.68 -3.09
C GLU A 327 -11.64 24.39 -1.63
N LEU A 328 -12.52 25.21 -1.05
CA LEU A 328 -12.99 24.99 0.32
C LEU A 328 -13.81 23.68 0.38
N PRO A 329 -13.50 22.76 1.31
CA PRO A 329 -14.30 21.56 1.49
C PRO A 329 -15.75 21.90 1.80
N LYS A 330 -16.71 21.18 1.19
CA LYS A 330 -18.16 21.39 1.43
C LYS A 330 -18.54 21.40 2.93
N ILE A 331 -17.87 20.57 3.73
CA ILE A 331 -18.05 20.52 5.19
C ILE A 331 -17.57 21.80 5.90
N ALA A 332 -16.53 22.46 5.40
CA ALA A 332 -16.08 23.76 5.94
C ALA A 332 -17.10 24.86 5.60
N ILE A 333 -17.66 24.84 4.39
CA ILE A 333 -18.73 25.77 3.97
C ILE A 333 -19.95 25.62 4.86
N TYR A 334 -20.39 24.39 5.15
CA TYR A 334 -21.51 24.12 6.05
C TYR A 334 -21.31 24.73 7.45
N VAL A 335 -20.13 24.51 8.05
CA VAL A 335 -19.78 25.06 9.38
C VAL A 335 -19.76 26.60 9.36
N MET A 336 -19.28 27.21 8.28
CA MET A 336 -19.31 28.67 8.10
C MET A 336 -20.73 29.22 7.95
N VAL A 337 -21.59 28.57 7.16
CA VAL A 337 -23.00 28.98 7.02
C VAL A 337 -23.73 28.86 8.36
N ASN A 338 -23.49 27.79 9.11
CA ASN A 338 -24.01 27.60 10.46
C ASN A 338 -23.61 28.72 11.42
N LEU A 339 -22.36 29.18 11.33
CA LEU A 339 -21.87 30.33 12.09
C LEU A 339 -22.59 31.63 11.68
N CYS A 340 -22.74 31.87 10.37
CA CYS A 340 -23.42 33.07 9.86
C CYS A 340 -24.89 33.13 10.29
N ILE A 341 -25.62 32.01 10.23
CA ILE A 341 -27.03 31.93 10.67
C ILE A 341 -27.13 32.32 12.15
N MET A 342 -26.22 31.86 12.99
CA MET A 342 -26.21 32.16 14.42
C MET A 342 -25.87 33.60 14.74
N VAL A 343 -24.88 34.18 14.07
CA VAL A 343 -24.54 35.60 14.22
C VAL A 343 -25.74 36.45 13.82
N PHE A 344 -26.38 36.13 12.70
CA PHE A 344 -27.57 36.83 12.22
C PHE A 344 -28.76 36.70 13.19
N ALA A 345 -29.00 35.51 13.74
CA ALA A 345 -30.02 35.26 14.77
C ALA A 345 -29.80 36.12 16.02
N LEU A 346 -28.55 36.21 16.50
CA LEU A 346 -28.20 37.06 17.64
C LEU A 346 -28.38 38.55 17.31
N THR A 347 -27.86 39.01 16.17
CA THR A 347 -27.96 40.41 15.78
C THR A 347 -29.41 40.85 15.69
N ILE A 348 -30.28 40.05 15.05
CA ILE A 348 -31.68 40.42 14.94
C ILE A 348 -32.34 40.44 16.32
N THR A 349 -32.17 39.41 17.15
CA THR A 349 -32.83 39.39 18.48
C THR A 349 -32.37 40.50 19.42
N LEU A 350 -31.15 41.02 19.26
CA LEU A 350 -30.67 42.20 20.00
C LEU A 350 -31.19 43.52 19.43
N VAL A 351 -31.34 43.64 18.11
CA VAL A 351 -31.72 44.89 17.42
C VAL A 351 -33.23 45.09 17.32
N LEU A 352 -34.01 44.01 17.21
CA LEU A 352 -35.48 44.05 17.06
C LEU A 352 -36.19 44.88 18.14
N PRO A 353 -35.83 44.77 19.44
CA PRO A 353 -36.42 45.59 20.50
C PRO A 353 -36.14 47.10 20.35
N TYR A 354 -34.97 47.47 19.85
CA TYR A 354 -34.60 48.88 19.61
C TYR A 354 -35.34 49.46 18.40
N LEU A 355 -35.47 48.68 17.34
CA LEU A 355 -36.22 49.08 16.15
C LEU A 355 -37.71 49.25 16.44
N ASP A 356 -38.29 48.35 17.24
CA ASP A 356 -39.69 48.43 17.65
C ASP A 356 -39.94 49.70 18.49
N HIS A 357 -39.05 50.03 19.42
CA HIS A 357 -39.09 51.26 20.21
C HIS A 357 -38.93 52.53 19.35
N PHE A 358 -38.07 52.50 18.32
CA PHE A 358 -37.88 53.62 17.40
C PHE A 358 -39.10 53.85 16.49
N MET A 359 -39.68 52.76 15.95
CA MET A 359 -40.86 52.80 15.09
C MET A 359 -42.13 53.23 15.85
N THR A 360 -42.32 52.75 17.08
CA THR A 360 -43.44 53.18 17.94
C THR A 360 -43.23 54.57 18.52
N GLY A 361 -41.99 55.00 18.73
CA GLY A 361 -41.65 56.37 19.15
C GLY A 361 -41.98 57.44 18.11
N GLY A 362 -41.88 57.13 16.81
CA GLY A 362 -42.21 58.05 15.71
C GLY A 362 -43.71 58.21 15.43
N LEU A 363 -44.55 57.24 15.82
CA LEU A 363 -46.01 57.24 15.60
C LEU A 363 -46.81 57.86 16.75
N ARG A 364 -46.15 58.42 17.77
CA ARG A 364 -46.80 58.96 18.98
C ARG A 364 -47.23 60.42 18.90
N MET A 365 -47.16 61.02 17.71
CA MET A 365 -47.85 62.27 17.37
C MET A 365 -49.01 61.93 16.45
N LYS A 366 -50.24 62.04 17.00
CA LYS A 366 -51.55 61.83 16.35
C LYS A 366 -52.07 60.37 16.30
N ASP A 367 -52.75 59.95 17.38
CA ASP A 367 -54.19 59.60 17.32
C ASP A 367 -54.68 58.89 18.59
N ASP A 368 -55.90 59.26 18.96
CA ASP A 368 -56.70 58.72 20.05
C ASP A 368 -56.87 57.19 19.97
N MET A 369 -56.74 56.52 21.11
CA MET A 369 -56.65 55.06 21.21
C MET A 369 -58.00 54.36 21.15
N THR A 370 -58.16 53.45 20.20
CA THR A 370 -59.09 52.32 20.33
C THR A 370 -58.34 51.08 20.87
N GLU A 371 -58.96 50.34 21.78
CA GLU A 371 -58.43 49.11 22.41
C GLU A 371 -57.99 48.03 21.37
N LYS A 372 -58.59 48.07 20.18
CA LYS A 372 -58.22 47.27 19.00
C LYS A 372 -56.83 47.60 18.43
N LYS A 373 -56.36 48.85 18.54
CA LYS A 373 -55.04 49.30 18.05
C LYS A 373 -53.93 48.82 18.98
N ARG A 374 -54.11 48.92 20.31
CA ARG A 374 -53.20 48.34 21.32
C ARG A 374 -53.09 46.81 21.22
N ARG A 375 -54.22 46.08 21.05
CA ARG A 375 -54.17 44.63 20.81
C ARG A 375 -53.43 44.26 19.52
N LYS A 376 -53.51 45.07 18.46
CA LYS A 376 -52.75 44.84 17.22
C LYS A 376 -51.26 45.13 17.41
N GLU A 377 -50.90 46.21 18.11
CA GLU A 377 -49.52 46.58 18.42
C GLU A 377 -48.79 45.53 19.27
N ASP A 378 -49.47 44.82 20.17
CA ASP A 378 -48.88 43.71 20.95
C ASP A 378 -48.80 42.37 20.19
N VAL A 379 -49.58 42.20 19.12
CA VAL A 379 -49.63 40.94 18.35
C VAL A 379 -48.57 40.92 17.24
N ILE A 380 -48.33 42.06 16.60
CA ILE A 380 -47.35 42.22 15.51
C ILE A 380 -45.92 41.78 15.91
N PRO A 381 -45.30 42.27 16.99
CA PRO A 381 -43.95 41.87 17.40
C PRO A 381 -43.87 40.40 17.83
N LYS A 382 -44.98 39.82 18.29
CA LYS A 382 -45.05 38.40 18.65
C LYS A 382 -45.06 37.51 17.41
N VAL A 383 -45.81 37.90 16.38
CA VAL A 383 -45.88 37.19 15.11
C VAL A 383 -44.55 37.28 14.38
N THR A 384 -43.94 38.47 14.28
CA THR A 384 -42.65 38.65 13.59
C THR A 384 -41.53 37.82 14.24
N HIS A 385 -41.48 37.76 15.58
CA HIS A 385 -40.49 36.97 16.31
C HIS A 385 -40.64 35.46 16.09
N ILE A 386 -41.88 34.96 16.01
CA ILE A 386 -42.16 33.53 15.73
C ILE A 386 -41.85 33.21 14.26
N THR A 387 -42.26 34.07 13.32
CA THR A 387 -41.96 33.88 11.90
C THR A 387 -40.46 33.85 11.64
N LEU A 388 -39.70 34.73 12.28
CA LEU A 388 -38.24 34.77 12.14
C LEU A 388 -37.56 33.53 12.74
N PHE A 389 -38.02 33.07 13.91
CA PHE A 389 -37.55 31.82 14.51
C PHE A 389 -37.72 30.63 13.54
N VAL A 390 -38.93 30.47 12.99
CA VAL A 390 -39.24 29.39 12.05
C VAL A 390 -38.38 29.50 10.78
N LEU A 391 -38.17 30.71 10.27
CA LEU A 391 -37.35 30.93 9.08
C LEU A 391 -35.88 30.54 9.30
N LEU A 392 -35.31 30.87 10.47
CA LEU A 392 -33.93 30.53 10.81
C LEU A 392 -33.73 29.02 11.02
N GLU A 393 -34.69 28.34 11.64
CA GLU A 393 -34.67 26.87 11.76
C GLU A 393 -34.80 26.17 10.41
N ILE A 394 -35.66 26.68 9.52
CA ILE A 394 -35.76 26.18 8.14
C ILE A 394 -34.44 26.40 7.39
N ALA A 395 -33.79 27.56 7.54
CA ALA A 395 -32.49 27.83 6.93
C ALA A 395 -31.40 26.87 7.43
N ASN A 396 -31.38 26.58 8.73
CA ASN A 396 -30.46 25.60 9.33
C ASN A 396 -30.72 24.18 8.81
N LEU A 397 -31.99 23.78 8.67
CA LEU A 397 -32.38 22.49 8.11
C LEU A 397 -32.01 22.34 6.62
N ILE A 398 -32.22 23.39 5.82
CA ILE A 398 -31.81 23.41 4.41
C ILE A 398 -30.29 23.25 4.29
N ASN A 399 -29.51 23.97 5.12
CA ASN A 399 -28.05 23.84 5.13
C ASN A 399 -27.60 22.40 5.46
N PHE A 400 -28.29 21.72 6.37
CA PHE A 400 -28.04 20.32 6.70
C PHE A 400 -28.35 19.38 5.51
N ILE A 401 -29.50 19.55 4.86
CA ILE A 401 -29.91 18.72 3.72
C ILE A 401 -28.95 18.89 2.53
N VAL A 402 -28.54 20.12 2.22
CA VAL A 402 -27.61 20.44 1.11
C VAL A 402 -26.23 19.79 1.28
N LEU A 403 -25.81 19.52 2.51
CA LEU A 403 -24.53 18.84 2.77
C LEU A 403 -24.64 17.31 2.68
N VAL A 404 -25.79 16.75 3.09
CA VAL A 404 -26.00 15.30 3.19
C VAL A 404 -26.36 14.67 1.84
N VAL A 405 -27.03 15.43 0.97
CA VAL A 405 -27.35 15.07 -0.43
C VAL A 405 -26.18 15.40 -1.34
#